data_AF-W7IMJ1-F1
#
_entry.id   AF-W7IMJ1-F1
#
_cell.length_a   1.000
_cell.length_b   1.000
_cell.length_c   1.000
_cell.angle_alpha   90.00
_cell.angle_beta   90.00
_cell.angle_gamma   90.00
#
_symmetry.space_group_name_H-M   'P 1'
#
loop_
_entity.id
_entity.type
_entity.pdbx_description
1 polymer ?
#
loop_
_entity_poly.entity_id
_entity_poly.type
_entity_poly.pdbx_seq_one_letter_code
_entity_poly.pdbx_strand_id
1 'polypeptide(L)'
;MAAGTNQNWRDIADLSMDSIAKDPDAWGDAGGGKDCRSRLIYLINTSNGQVVRTQIVKQISVFKGANTSDIITAYPASAQC
;
A
#
# COMPACT_ATOMS: atom_id res chain seq x y z
N MET A 1 0.83 -6.57 18.12
CA MET A 1 2.01 -6.84 17.27
C MET A 1 1.52 -7.51 16.01
N ALA A 2 1.94 -7.08 14.83
CA ALA A 2 1.60 -7.81 13.61
C ALA A 2 2.34 -9.16 13.65
N ALA A 3 1.59 -10.26 13.69
CA ALA A 3 2.18 -11.59 13.82
C ALA A 3 3.01 -11.91 12.56
N GLY A 4 4.34 -11.83 12.67
CA GLY A 4 5.27 -12.28 11.64
C GLY A 4 6.43 -11.34 11.30
N THR A 5 6.34 -10.04 11.60
CA THR A 5 7.38 -9.06 11.20
C THR A 5 8.22 -8.52 12.35
N ASN A 6 7.91 -8.82 13.62
CA ASN A 6 8.42 -8.10 14.80
C ASN A 6 8.24 -6.57 14.73
N GLN A 7 7.44 -6.10 13.77
CA GLN A 7 7.19 -4.71 13.52
C GLN A 7 5.83 -4.30 14.09
N ASN A 8 5.75 -3.04 14.49
CA ASN A 8 4.50 -2.48 14.94
C ASN A 8 3.55 -2.41 13.73
N TRP A 9 2.24 -2.45 13.96
CA TRP A 9 1.26 -2.33 12.86
C TRP A 9 1.46 -1.04 12.04
N ARG A 10 2.03 -0.02 12.70
CA ARG A 10 2.44 1.25 12.10
C ARG A 10 3.50 1.07 11.01
N ASP A 11 4.53 0.25 11.24
CA ASP A 11 5.61 0.06 10.27
C ASP A 11 5.10 -0.68 9.01
N ILE A 12 4.09 -1.55 9.15
CA ILE A 12 3.47 -2.22 8.00
C ILE A 12 2.70 -1.21 7.14
N ALA A 13 2.00 -0.25 7.77
CA ALA A 13 1.35 0.82 7.05
C ALA A 13 2.37 1.70 6.30
N ASP A 14 3.47 2.06 6.96
CA ASP A 14 4.53 2.86 6.33
C ASP A 14 5.22 2.10 5.18
N LEU A 15 5.51 0.80 5.35
CA LEU A 15 6.04 -0.07 4.30
C LEU A 15 5.07 -0.22 3.12
N SER A 16 3.77 -0.31 3.40
CA SER A 16 2.75 -0.35 2.35
C SER A 16 2.73 0.92 1.51
N MET A 17 2.77 2.08 2.16
CA MET A 17 2.82 3.37 1.46
C MET A 17 4.10 3.54 0.64
N ASP A 18 5.26 3.20 1.21
CA ASP A 18 6.55 3.29 0.51
C ASP A 18 6.59 2.37 -0.73
N SER A 19 6.15 1.12 -0.58
CA SER A 19 6.13 0.16 -1.70
C SER A 19 5.14 0.56 -2.81
N ILE A 20 3.94 1.03 -2.47
CA ILE A 20 2.95 1.53 -3.44
C ILE A 20 3.45 2.79 -4.14
N ALA A 21 4.15 3.68 -3.43
CA ALA A 21 4.69 4.90 -4.00
C ALA A 21 5.82 4.63 -5.01
N LYS A 22 6.63 3.58 -4.79
CA LYS A 22 7.73 3.18 -5.68
C LYS A 22 7.26 2.41 -6.91
N ASP A 23 6.39 1.42 -6.69
CA ASP A 23 5.99 0.46 -7.72
C ASP A 23 4.59 -0.09 -7.38
N PRO A 24 3.50 0.56 -7.83
CA PRO A 24 2.17 0.05 -7.60
C PRO A 24 1.83 -1.10 -8.55
N ASP A 25 1.06 -2.09 -8.08
CA ASP A 25 0.55 -3.17 -8.95
C ASP A 25 -0.51 -2.62 -9.94
N ALA A 26 -1.28 -1.63 -9.49
CA ALA A 26 -2.29 -0.96 -10.29
C ALA A 26 -2.29 0.55 -10.04
N TRP A 27 -2.55 1.31 -11.09
CA TRP A 27 -2.64 2.77 -11.06
C TRP A 27 -3.78 3.25 -11.96
N GLY A 28 -4.54 4.23 -11.49
CA GLY A 28 -5.63 4.83 -12.24
C GLY A 28 -6.10 6.17 -11.65
N ASP A 29 -7.00 6.83 -12.36
CA ASP A 29 -7.61 8.09 -11.93
C ASP A 29 -8.63 7.83 -10.80
N ALA A 30 -8.48 8.53 -9.68
CA ALA A 30 -9.43 8.51 -8.56
C ALA A 30 -10.49 9.62 -8.66
N GLY A 31 -10.41 10.45 -9.70
CA GLY A 31 -11.28 11.58 -9.95
C GLY A 31 -10.90 12.82 -9.13
N GLY A 32 -11.26 13.99 -9.66
CA GLY A 32 -11.03 15.27 -8.97
C GLY A 32 -9.56 15.64 -8.82
N GLY A 33 -8.72 15.27 -9.79
CA GLY A 33 -7.27 15.54 -9.76
C GLY A 33 -6.53 14.69 -8.73
N LYS A 34 -6.94 13.43 -8.56
CA LYS A 34 -6.33 12.47 -7.63
C LYS A 34 -6.00 11.19 -8.36
N ASP A 35 -4.91 10.57 -7.93
CA ASP A 35 -4.48 9.27 -8.40
C ASP A 35 -4.77 8.19 -7.36
N CYS A 36 -5.29 7.07 -7.82
CA CYS A 36 -5.38 5.83 -7.07
C CYS A 36 -4.19 4.94 -7.45
N ARG A 37 -3.35 4.59 -6.48
CA ARG A 37 -2.31 3.56 -6.62
C ARG A 37 -2.61 2.44 -5.64
N SER A 38 -2.39 1.19 -6.02
CA SER A 38 -2.63 0.09 -5.10
C SER A 38 -1.68 -1.07 -5.31
N ARG A 39 -1.49 -1.84 -4.24
CA ARG A 39 -0.60 -3.01 -4.21
C ARG A 39 -1.14 -4.08 -3.30
N LEU A 40 -0.92 -5.34 -3.69
CA LEU A 40 -1.14 -6.50 -2.85
C LEU A 40 0.09 -6.74 -1.97
N ILE A 41 -0.12 -6.76 -0.67
CA ILE A 41 0.94 -6.92 0.33
C ILE A 41 0.81 -8.28 0.98
N TYR A 42 1.94 -8.96 1.08
CA TYR A 42 2.06 -10.29 1.66
C TYR A 42 2.70 -10.18 3.04
N LEU A 43 2.01 -10.71 4.05
CA LEU A 43 2.60 -10.95 5.35
C LEU A 43 3.18 -12.35 5.36
N ILE A 44 4.50 -12.44 5.40
CA ILE A 44 5.24 -13.71 5.37
C ILE A 44 5.78 -13.97 6.77
N ASN A 45 5.60 -15.19 7.26
CA ASN A 45 6.32 -15.66 8.44
C ASN A 45 7.76 -16.00 8.02
N THR A 46 8.71 -15.22 8.51
CA THR A 46 10.13 -15.35 8.14
C THR A 46 10.78 -16.63 8.68
N SER A 47 10.18 -17.32 9.67
CA SER A 47 10.75 -18.55 10.24
C SER A 47 10.53 -19.79 9.38
N ASN A 48 9.44 -19.82 8.60
CA ASN A 48 9.06 -20.97 7.78
C ASN A 48 8.70 -20.61 6.32
N GLY A 49 8.80 -19.33 5.95
CA GLY A 49 8.51 -18.83 4.62
C GLY A 49 7.03 -18.84 4.23
N GLN A 50 6.12 -19.15 5.14
CA GLN A 50 4.69 -19.25 4.83
C GLN A 50 4.04 -17.87 4.73
N VAL A 51 3.19 -17.68 3.72
CA VAL A 51 2.30 -16.52 3.63
C VAL A 51 1.19 -16.69 4.67
N VAL A 52 1.17 -15.80 5.65
CA VAL A 52 0.18 -15.79 6.74
C VAL A 52 -1.02 -14.93 6.38
N ARG A 53 -0.81 -13.88 5.58
CA ARG A 53 -1.89 -12.99 5.15
C ARG A 53 -1.56 -12.31 3.83
N THR A 54 -2.60 -11.96 3.10
CA THR A 54 -2.53 -11.05 1.96
C THR A 54 -3.52 -9.92 2.15
N GLN A 55 -3.15 -8.70 1.75
CA GLN A 55 -4.01 -7.53 1.87
C GLN A 55 -3.75 -6.57 0.72
N ILE A 56 -4.79 -6.20 -0.02
CA ILE A 56 -4.70 -5.10 -0.98
C ILE A 56 -4.75 -3.79 -0.19
N VAL A 57 -3.84 -2.87 -0.48
CA VAL A 57 -3.85 -1.52 0.07
C VAL A 57 -3.99 -0.54 -1.08
N LYS A 58 -4.94 0.39 -0.96
CA LYS A 58 -5.10 1.53 -1.85
C LYS A 58 -4.47 2.75 -1.23
N GLN A 59 -3.83 3.55 -2.07
CA GLN A 59 -3.23 4.84 -1.75
C GLN A 59 -3.80 5.88 -2.70
N ILE A 60 -4.41 6.91 -2.14
CA ILE A 60 -4.90 8.06 -2.90
C ILE A 60 -3.89 9.19 -2.75
N SER A 61 -3.45 9.73 -3.87
CA SER A 61 -2.48 10.83 -3.93
C SER A 61 -2.98 11.97 -4.79
N VAL A 62 -2.44 13.17 -4.61
CA VAL A 62 -2.79 14.32 -5.45
C VAL A 62 -2.17 14.15 -6.83
N PHE A 63 -2.99 14.17 -7.88
CA PHE A 63 -2.52 14.24 -9.27
C PHE A 63 -2.15 15.69 -9.60
N LYS A 64 -0.92 16.09 -9.27
CA LYS A 64 -0.29 17.29 -9.84
C LYS A 64 0.95 16.85 -10.58
N GLY A 65 0.76 16.51 -11.86
CA GLY A 65 1.79 16.17 -12.86
C GLY A 65 3.19 15.95 -12.28
N ALA A 66 3.51 14.70 -11.95
CA ALA A 66 4.82 14.19 -11.49
C ALA A 66 5.54 14.89 -10.31
N ASN A 67 5.04 16.03 -9.81
CA ASN A 67 5.79 16.92 -8.93
C ASN A 67 5.32 16.95 -7.48
N THR A 68 4.22 16.26 -7.17
CA THR A 68 3.78 16.07 -5.78
C THR A 68 3.41 14.61 -5.55
N SER A 69 4.06 13.98 -4.57
CA SER A 69 3.74 12.63 -4.09
C SER A 69 2.96 12.68 -2.78
N ASP A 70 2.15 13.74 -2.59
CA ASP A 70 1.39 13.94 -1.37
C ASP A 70 0.31 12.86 -1.27
N ILE A 71 0.50 11.97 -0.30
CA ILE A 71 -0.45 10.92 0.04
C ILE A 71 -1.59 11.57 0.83
N ILE A 72 -2.79 11.53 0.27
CA ILE A 72 -4.00 12.00 0.96
C ILE A 72 -4.43 10.96 1.99
N THR A 73 -4.47 9.69 1.58
CA THR A 73 -4.85 8.58 2.44
C THR A 73 -4.33 7.26 1.88
N ALA A 74 -4.06 6.30 2.76
CA ALA A 74 -3.91 4.90 2.36
C ALA A 74 -4.70 4.00 3.31
N TYR A 75 -5.33 2.97 2.75
CA TYR A 75 -6.22 2.10 3.49
C TYR A 75 -6.32 0.70 2.88
N PRO A 76 -6.58 -0.33 3.70
CA PRO A 76 -6.84 -1.68 3.20
C PRO A 76 -8.14 -1.71 2.39
N ALA A 77 -8.12 -2.40 1.25
CA ALA A 77 -9.27 -2.57 0.36
C ALA A 77 -9.43 -4.04 -0.05
N SER A 78 -10.61 -4.38 -0.60
CA SER A 78 -10.90 -5.71 -1.15
C SER A 78 -10.63 -5.84 -2.65
N ALA A 79 -10.32 -4.74 -3.34
CA ALA A 79 -10.02 -4.69 -4.76
C ALA A 79 -8.92 -3.65 -5.03
N GLN A 80 -8.24 -3.77 -6.18
CA GLN A 80 -7.27 -2.78 -6.65
C GLN A 80 -7.98 -1.49 -7.10
N CYS A 81 -7.20 -0.43 -7.30
CA CYS A 81 -7.56 0.61 -8.28
C CYS A 81 -7.77 -0.08 -9.64
#